data_AF-A0A9X8YMW0-F1
#
_entry.id   AF-A0A9X8YMW0-F1
#
_cell.length_a   1.000
_cell.length_b   1.000
_cell.length_c   1.000
_cell.angle_alpha   90.00
_cell.angle_beta   90.00
_cell.angle_gamma   90.00
#
_symmetry.space_group_name_H-M   'P 1'
#
loop_
_entity.id
_entity.type
_entity.pdbx_description
1 polymer ?
#
loop_
_entity_poly.entity_id
_entity_poly.type
_entity_poly.pdbx_seq_one_letter_code
_entity_poly.pdbx_strand_id
1 'polypeptide(L)' 'PGPFCVGDTPTLADCCLIPQWANALRMGCDLSGYPRCKAVYDACTQLPAFIAAAPENQQDKISA' A
#
# COMPACT_ATOMS: atom_id res chain seq x y z
N PRO A 1 -15.63 -1.38 -10.42
CA PRO A 1 -14.31 -1.78 -10.99
C PRO A 1 -13.45 -0.53 -11.17
N GLY A 2 -12.16 -0.59 -10.85
CA GLY A 2 -11.25 0.55 -10.93
C GLY A 2 -9.89 0.22 -10.31
N PRO A 3 -8.85 1.06 -10.52
CA PRO A 3 -7.49 0.79 -10.05
C PRO A 3 -7.38 0.70 -8.52
N PHE A 4 -8.18 1.47 -7.77
CA PHE A 4 -8.17 1.54 -6.31
C PHE A 4 -9.21 0.63 -5.68
N CYS A 5 -9.22 0.47 -4.35
CA CYS A 5 -10.17 -0.36 -3.61
C CYS A 5 -11.61 -0.15 -4.07
N VAL A 6 -12.02 1.11 -4.22
CA VAL A 6 -13.38 1.49 -4.64
C VAL A 6 -13.32 2.55 -5.75
N GLY A 7 -13.57 2.13 -6.98
CA GLY A 7 -13.65 3.03 -8.13
C GLY A 7 -12.29 3.57 -8.60
N ASP A 8 -12.31 4.78 -9.15
CA ASP A 8 -11.19 5.35 -9.92
C ASP A 8 -10.35 6.37 -9.14
N THR A 9 -10.66 6.61 -7.87
CA THR A 9 -9.89 7.49 -6.98
C THR A 9 -9.58 6.80 -5.65
N PRO A 10 -8.43 7.09 -5.00
CA PRO A 10 -8.14 6.55 -3.67
C PRO A 10 -9.21 6.94 -2.65
N THR A 11 -9.50 6.02 -1.75
CA THR A 11 -10.45 6.15 -0.65
C THR A 11 -9.80 5.78 0.67
N LEU A 12 -10.55 5.90 1.78
CA LEU A 12 -10.10 5.42 3.08
C LEU A 12 -9.74 3.92 3.06
N ALA A 13 -10.39 3.12 2.21
CA ALA A 13 -10.08 1.70 2.08
C ALA A 13 -8.63 1.47 1.60
N ASP A 14 -8.11 2.33 0.73
CA ASP A 14 -6.73 2.28 0.26
C ASP A 14 -5.77 2.70 1.37
N CYS A 15 -6.09 3.77 2.11
CA CYS A 15 -5.30 4.19 3.27
C CYS A 15 -5.17 3.08 4.33
N CYS A 16 -6.18 2.21 4.47
CA CYS A 16 -6.11 1.05 5.34
C CYS A 16 -5.36 -0.13 4.71
N LEU A 17 -5.58 -0.42 3.42
CA LEU A 17 -5.00 -1.60 2.75
C LEU A 17 -3.49 -1.48 2.59
N ILE A 18 -2.98 -0.32 2.16
CA ILE A 18 -1.57 -0.17 1.75
C ILE A 18 -0.59 -0.43 2.90
N PRO A 19 -0.77 0.12 4.13
CA PRO A 19 0.10 -0.22 5.25
C PRO A 19 0.02 -1.69 5.65
N GLN A 20 -1.17 -2.30 5.57
CA GLN A 20 -1.36 -3.72 5.92
C GLN A 20 -0.64 -4.64 4.93
N TRP A 21 -0.74 -4.34 3.63
CA TRP A 21 -0.04 -5.07 2.59
C TRP A 21 1.49 -4.93 2.72
N ALA A 22 2.00 -3.71 2.92
CA ALA A 22 3.42 -3.46 3.14
C ALA A 22 3.95 -4.22 4.37
N ASN A 23 3.18 -4.25 5.47
CA ASN A 23 3.54 -5.02 6.65
C ASN A 23 3.57 -6.52 6.38
N ALA A 24 2.58 -7.05 5.65
CA ALA A 24 2.53 -8.46 5.27
C ALA A 24 3.74 -8.87 4.41
N LEU A 25 4.16 -8.02 3.47
CA LEU A 25 5.40 -8.22 2.70
C LEU A 25 6.63 -8.28 3.60
N ARG A 26 6.75 -7.33 4.54
CA ARG A 26 7.87 -7.27 5.50
C ARG A 26 7.92 -8.49 6.43
N MET A 27 6.77 -9.08 6.74
CA MET A 27 6.65 -10.28 7.57
C MET A 27 6.79 -11.58 6.76
N GLY A 28 6.94 -11.52 5.44
CA GLY A 28 7.10 -12.69 4.58
C GLY A 28 5.81 -13.51 4.40
N CYS A 29 4.64 -12.89 4.50
CA CYS A 29 3.37 -13.57 4.26
C CYS A 29 3.22 -13.98 2.78
N ASP A 30 2.61 -15.14 2.51
CA ASP A 30 2.19 -15.51 1.16
C ASP A 30 0.92 -14.72 0.79
N LEU A 31 1.04 -13.86 -0.23
CA LEU A 31 -0.02 -12.99 -0.73
C LEU A 31 -0.50 -13.38 -2.14
N SER A 32 -0.02 -14.51 -2.68
CA SER A 32 -0.35 -14.97 -4.04
C SER A 32 -1.85 -15.15 -4.28
N GLY A 33 -2.61 -15.45 -3.23
CA GLY A 33 -4.08 -15.59 -3.27
C GLY A 33 -4.86 -14.28 -3.39
N TYR A 34 -4.22 -13.10 -3.36
CA TYR A 34 -4.90 -11.79 -3.33
C TYR A 34 -4.53 -10.87 -4.51
N PRO A 35 -4.73 -11.30 -5.77
CA PRO A 35 -4.28 -10.55 -6.95
C PRO A 35 -4.93 -9.16 -7.06
N ARG A 36 -6.18 -9.02 -6.59
CA ARG A 36 -6.87 -7.73 -6.57
C ARG A 36 -6.21 -6.74 -5.62
N CYS A 37 -5.81 -7.19 -4.43
CA CYS A 37 -5.13 -6.35 -3.45
C CYS A 37 -3.73 -5.97 -3.93
N LYS A 38 -3.03 -6.89 -4.59
CA LYS A 38 -1.75 -6.58 -5.26
C LYS A 38 -1.91 -5.45 -6.28
N ALA A 39 -2.92 -5.52 -7.15
CA ALA A 39 -3.15 -4.49 -8.15
C ALA A 39 -3.44 -3.11 -7.52
N VAL A 40 -4.21 -3.06 -6.43
CA VAL A 40 -4.43 -1.82 -5.67
C VAL A 40 -3.11 -1.33 -5.08
N TYR A 41 -2.32 -2.22 -4.48
CA TYR A 41 -1.05 -1.87 -3.88
C TYR A 41 -0.09 -1.27 -4.89
N ASP A 42 0.07 -1.92 -6.05
CA ASP A 42 0.89 -1.43 -7.14
C ASP A 42 0.41 -0.06 -7.63
N ALA A 43 -0.91 0.16 -7.75
CA ALA A 43 -1.46 1.46 -8.18
C ALA A 43 -1.24 2.58 -7.15
N CYS A 44 -1.53 2.34 -5.88
CA CYS A 44 -1.39 3.34 -4.81
C CYS A 44 0.07 3.72 -4.58
N THR A 45 0.99 2.77 -4.61
CA THR A 45 2.41 3.02 -4.32
C THR A 45 3.13 3.83 -5.39
N GLN A 46 2.50 4.10 -6.54
CA GLN A 46 3.01 5.07 -7.54
C GLN A 46 2.57 6.51 -7.23
N LEU A 47 1.60 6.73 -6.35
CA LEU A 47 1.08 8.06 -6.07
C LEU A 47 2.03 8.82 -5.10
N PRO A 48 2.32 10.11 -5.36
CA PRO A 48 3.21 10.90 -4.50
C PRO A 48 2.81 10.90 -3.02
N ALA A 49 1.50 10.90 -2.73
CA ALA A 49 1.00 10.90 -1.36
C ALA A 49 1.36 9.61 -0.59
N PHE A 50 1.28 8.44 -1.24
CA PHE A 50 1.64 7.17 -0.60
C PHE A 50 3.16 7.00 -0.48
N ILE A 51 3.93 7.48 -1.47
CA ILE A 51 5.40 7.51 -1.40
C ILE A 51 5.84 8.38 -0.21
N ALA A 52 5.30 9.59 -0.08
CA ALA A 52 5.62 10.49 1.02
C ALA A 52 5.22 9.92 2.40
N ALA A 53 4.17 9.09 2.45
CA ALA A 53 3.69 8.45 3.68
C ALA A 53 4.42 7.13 4.02
N ALA A 54 5.33 6.64 3.17
CA ALA A 54 6.04 5.40 3.42
C ALA A 54 6.92 5.51 4.69
N PRO A 55 7.04 4.46 5.53
CA PRO A 55 7.81 4.49 6.77
C PRO A 55 9.27 4.97 6.61
N GLU A 56 9.93 4.59 5.51
CA GLU A 56 11.29 4.97 5.16
C GLU A 56 11.48 6.47 4.83
N ASN A 57 10.37 7.19 4.65
CA ASN A 57 10.33 8.62 4.35
C ASN A 57 9.88 9.49 5.54
N GLN A 58 9.65 8.90 6.71
CA GLN A 58 9.27 9.64 7.91
C GLN A 58 10.49 10.15 8.70
N GLN A 59 10.30 11.23 9.46
CA GLN A 59 11.37 11.88 10.24
C GLN A 59 11.85 11.01 11.42
N ASP A 60 10.96 10.19 11.96
CA ASP A 60 11.20 9.31 13.10
C ASP A 60 11.73 7.93 12.69
N LYS A 61 12.03 7.73 11.40
CA LYS A 61 12.61 6.46 10.93
C LYS A 61 13.89 6.14 11.68
N ILE A 62 14.02 4.89 12.11
CA ILE A 62 15.24 4.37 12.72
C ILE A 62 16.16 3.92 11.58
N SER A 63 17.34 4.52 11.46
CA SER A 63 18.37 4.06 10.53
C SER A 63 18.86 2.67 10.95
N ALA A 64 19.01 1.78 9.96
CA ALA A 64 19.56 0.43 10.16
C ALA A 64 21.04 0.46 10.57
#